data_AF-A0A843HMR5-F1
#
_entry.id   AF-A0A843HMR5-F1
#
_cell.length_a   1.000
_cell.length_b   1.000
_cell.length_c   1.000
_cell.angle_alpha   90.00
_cell.angle_beta   90.00
_cell.angle_gamma   90.00
#
_symmetry.space_group_name_H-M   'P 1'
#
loop_
_entity.id
_entity.type
_entity.pdbx_description
1 polymer ?
#
loop_
_entity_poly.entity_id
_entity_poly.type
_entity_poly.pdbx_seq_one_letter_code
_entity_poly.pdbx_strand_id
1 'polypeptide(L)'
;MAFINFQPRPHVPPIGFFQPISVDPKDMMTDVEFLLGVIKKLNQLIAQVNKNTEQIDKVAEIEEEIIALRAEMSQFEIEVNQKIALEFAEIKVELQSMIATALAQANAYTDVVASRLEDEIQEISVGQISLFDPTTGLYSPLQVVVDNLYNLGRTDALTASEYDALDLTATQYDAFELTAYMYDNNGKTLLEEPVSA
;
A
#
# COMPACT_ATOMS: atom_id res chain seq x y z
N MET A 1 112.46 -61.29 10.53
CA MET A 1 111.16 -61.93 10.22
C MET A 1 110.13 -61.39 11.20
N ALA A 2 109.28 -60.46 10.76
CA ALA A 2 107.97 -60.17 11.33
C ALA A 2 107.25 -59.30 10.30
N PHE A 3 106.33 -59.92 9.56
CA PHE A 3 105.57 -59.29 8.50
C PHE A 3 104.66 -58.22 9.11
N ILE A 4 104.78 -56.98 8.62
CA ILE A 4 103.83 -55.91 8.90
C ILE A 4 102.52 -56.30 8.21
N ASN A 5 101.53 -56.69 9.01
CA ASN A 5 100.20 -57.05 8.54
C ASN A 5 99.44 -55.75 8.22
N PHE A 6 99.54 -55.26 6.98
CA PHE A 6 98.71 -54.17 6.48
C PHE A 6 97.28 -54.68 6.33
N GLN A 7 96.47 -54.51 7.36
CA GLN A 7 95.03 -54.68 7.25
C GLN A 7 94.48 -53.60 6.29
N PRO A 8 93.64 -53.96 5.31
CA PRO A 8 93.02 -52.97 4.43
C PRO A 8 92.14 -52.04 5.26
N ARG A 9 92.35 -50.72 5.15
CA ARG A 9 91.49 -49.74 5.82
C ARG A 9 90.05 -49.92 5.29
N PRO A 10 89.02 -49.92 6.15
CA PRO A 10 87.63 -49.89 5.69
C PRO A 10 87.39 -48.57 4.94
N HIS A 11 87.09 -48.66 3.65
CA HIS A 11 86.83 -47.48 2.83
C HIS A 11 85.42 -46.96 3.08
N VAL A 12 85.29 -45.65 3.30
CA VAL A 12 84.04 -44.97 3.63
C VAL A 12 83.75 -44.00 2.48
N PRO A 13 82.56 -44.04 1.86
CA PRO A 13 82.21 -43.11 0.79
C PRO A 13 82.35 -41.65 1.26
N PRO A 14 82.59 -40.70 0.35
CA PRO A 14 82.79 -39.30 0.69
C PRO A 14 81.58 -38.77 1.46
N ILE A 15 81.83 -38.38 2.71
CA ILE A 15 80.79 -37.96 3.67
C ILE A 15 80.29 -36.54 3.35
N GLY A 16 80.95 -35.82 2.43
CA GLY A 16 80.60 -34.47 2.02
C GLY A 16 80.62 -34.29 0.50
N PHE A 17 79.69 -33.46 0.00
CA PHE A 17 79.50 -33.14 -1.42
C PHE A 17 80.73 -32.55 -2.14
N PHE A 18 81.77 -32.16 -1.39
CA PHE A 18 82.98 -31.47 -1.88
C PHE A 18 84.29 -32.19 -1.58
N GLN A 19 84.26 -33.47 -1.19
CA GLN A 19 85.50 -34.25 -1.10
C GLN A 19 85.97 -34.68 -2.51
N PRO A 20 87.28 -34.63 -2.81
CA PRO A 20 87.81 -35.10 -4.08
C PRO A 20 87.60 -36.62 -4.22
N ILE A 21 87.23 -37.05 -5.43
CA ILE A 21 87.00 -38.47 -5.78
C ILE A 21 88.28 -39.27 -5.52
N SER A 22 88.16 -40.44 -4.88
CA SER A 22 89.31 -41.30 -4.62
C SER A 22 89.92 -41.80 -5.94
N VAL A 23 91.25 -41.96 -6.00
CA VAL A 23 91.97 -42.53 -7.17
C VAL A 23 92.25 -44.03 -7.01
N ASP A 24 91.86 -44.63 -5.87
CA ASP A 24 91.91 -46.07 -5.67
C ASP A 24 90.73 -46.72 -6.44
N PRO A 25 90.99 -47.69 -7.35
CA PRO A 25 89.95 -48.33 -8.15
C PRO A 25 88.77 -48.89 -7.36
N LYS A 26 88.99 -49.36 -6.12
CA LYS A 26 87.93 -49.92 -5.27
C LYS A 26 86.97 -48.83 -4.76
N ASP A 27 87.53 -47.67 -4.47
CA ASP A 27 86.84 -46.52 -3.91
C ASP A 27 86.06 -45.77 -5.00
N MET A 28 86.66 -45.67 -6.20
CA MET A 28 86.00 -45.14 -7.40
C MET A 28 84.70 -45.87 -7.72
N MET A 29 84.65 -47.19 -7.51
CA MET A 29 83.43 -47.99 -7.72
C MET A 29 82.30 -47.56 -6.76
N THR A 30 82.63 -47.29 -5.50
CA THR A 30 81.67 -46.84 -4.48
C THR A 30 81.20 -45.40 -4.72
N ASP A 31 82.10 -44.51 -5.13
CA ASP A 31 81.76 -43.12 -5.51
C ASP A 31 80.80 -43.07 -6.70
N VAL A 32 81.01 -43.95 -7.68
CA VAL A 32 80.13 -44.10 -8.85
C VAL A 32 78.72 -44.57 -8.45
N GLU A 33 78.60 -45.51 -7.51
CA GLU A 33 77.30 -45.98 -7.00
C GLU A 33 76.54 -44.86 -6.25
N PHE A 34 77.25 -44.05 -5.47
CA PHE A 34 76.68 -42.89 -4.80
C PHE A 34 76.15 -41.86 -5.80
N LEU A 35 76.97 -41.46 -6.77
CA LEU A 35 76.56 -40.52 -7.83
C LEU A 35 75.37 -41.04 -8.63
N LEU A 36 75.33 -42.35 -8.92
CA LEU A 36 74.19 -42.98 -9.57
C LEU A 36 72.91 -42.86 -8.74
N GLY A 37 73.00 -43.01 -7.41
CA GLY A 37 71.88 -42.79 -6.49
C GLY A 37 71.37 -41.35 -6.49
N VAL A 38 72.28 -40.37 -6.54
CA VAL A 38 71.93 -38.94 -6.67
C VAL A 38 71.22 -38.67 -8.00
N ILE A 39 71.75 -39.18 -9.12
CA ILE A 39 71.13 -39.01 -10.44
C ILE A 39 69.73 -39.61 -10.49
N LYS A 40 69.51 -40.79 -9.90
CA LYS A 40 68.18 -41.41 -9.83
C LYS A 40 67.18 -40.54 -9.07
N LYS A 41 67.58 -39.96 -7.93
CA LYS A 41 66.73 -39.04 -7.16
C LYS A 41 66.44 -37.74 -7.91
N LEU A 42 67.43 -37.19 -8.62
CA LEU A 42 67.23 -36.01 -9.48
C LEU A 42 66.21 -36.27 -10.59
N ASN A 43 66.29 -37.41 -11.26
CA ASN A 43 65.33 -37.78 -12.29
C ASN A 43 63.91 -37.95 -11.74
N GLN A 44 63.77 -38.52 -10.54
CA GLN A 44 62.47 -38.58 -9.86
C GLN A 44 61.93 -37.19 -9.52
N LEU A 45 62.80 -36.28 -9.05
CA LEU A 45 62.41 -34.90 -8.76
C LEU A 45 61.98 -34.16 -10.03
N ILE A 46 62.70 -34.33 -11.15
CA ILE A 46 62.32 -33.77 -12.45
C ILE A 46 60.94 -34.27 -12.88
N ALA A 47 60.68 -35.58 -12.76
CA ALA A 47 59.38 -36.14 -13.09
C ALA A 47 58.25 -35.54 -12.24
N GLN A 48 58.50 -35.33 -10.94
CA GLN A 48 57.53 -34.69 -10.06
C GLN A 48 57.32 -33.21 -10.38
N VAL A 49 58.37 -32.46 -10.71
CA VAL A 49 58.28 -31.05 -11.12
C VAL A 49 57.48 -30.90 -12.41
N ASN A 50 57.71 -31.79 -13.39
CA ASN A 50 56.93 -31.79 -14.63
C ASN A 50 55.45 -32.06 -14.36
N LYS A 51 55.13 -33.03 -13.50
CA LYS A 51 53.75 -33.32 -13.08
C LYS A 51 53.11 -32.11 -12.37
N ASN A 52 53.84 -31.43 -11.50
CA ASN A 52 53.33 -30.24 -10.82
C ASN A 52 53.09 -29.09 -11.80
N THR A 53 53.94 -28.94 -12.82
CA THR A 53 53.78 -27.92 -13.87
C THR A 53 52.48 -28.14 -14.63
N GLU A 54 52.19 -29.38 -15.04
CA GLU A 54 50.92 -29.73 -15.69
C GLU A 54 49.70 -29.45 -14.79
N GLN A 55 49.83 -29.66 -13.48
CA GLN A 55 48.76 -29.32 -12.53
C GLN A 55 48.55 -27.81 -12.40
N ILE A 56 49.63 -27.00 -12.45
CA ILE A 56 49.54 -25.54 -12.43
C ILE A 56 48.81 -25.02 -13.67
N ASP A 57 49.11 -25.57 -14.85
CA ASP A 57 48.44 -25.17 -16.09
C ASP A 57 46.92 -25.41 -16.02
N LYS A 58 46.49 -26.54 -15.47
CA LYS A 58 45.06 -26.84 -15.25
C LYS A 58 44.41 -25.90 -14.25
N VAL A 59 45.14 -25.46 -13.22
CA VAL A 59 44.63 -24.49 -12.25
C VAL A 59 44.42 -23.13 -12.91
N ALA A 60 45.33 -22.71 -13.78
CA ALA A 60 45.20 -21.45 -14.51
C ALA A 60 43.95 -21.44 -15.42
N GLU A 61 43.67 -22.55 -16.13
CA GLU A 61 42.46 -22.70 -16.95
C GLU A 61 41.17 -22.60 -16.10
N ILE A 62 41.14 -23.27 -14.94
CA ILE A 62 40.01 -23.20 -14.01
C ILE A 62 39.82 -21.77 -13.46
N GLU A 63 40.91 -21.04 -13.21
CA GLU A 63 40.84 -19.64 -12.76
C GLU A 63 40.16 -18.74 -13.79
N GLU A 64 40.48 -18.93 -15.08
CA GLU A 64 39.82 -18.19 -16.18
C GLU A 64 38.31 -18.50 -16.24
N GLU A 65 37.93 -19.78 -16.14
CA GLU A 65 36.51 -20.18 -16.11
C GLU A 65 35.77 -19.57 -14.90
N ILE A 66 36.38 -19.56 -13.72
CA ILE A 66 35.81 -18.95 -12.51
C ILE A 66 35.58 -17.44 -12.70
N ILE A 67 36.51 -16.74 -13.35
CA ILE A 67 36.38 -15.31 -13.63
C ILE A 67 35.21 -15.06 -14.58
N ALA A 68 35.09 -15.85 -15.64
CA ALA A 68 33.99 -15.76 -16.59
C ALA A 68 32.63 -16.01 -15.91
N LEU A 69 32.51 -17.09 -15.13
CA LEU A 69 31.29 -17.42 -14.40
C LEU A 69 30.89 -16.33 -13.39
N ARG A 70 31.86 -15.71 -12.71
CA ARG A 70 31.58 -14.58 -11.79
C ARG A 70 31.02 -13.37 -12.54
N ALA A 71 31.55 -13.08 -13.73
CA ALA A 71 31.05 -11.98 -14.55
C ALA A 71 29.61 -12.26 -15.01
N GLU A 72 29.34 -13.49 -15.48
CA GLU A 72 27.98 -13.91 -15.86
C GLU A 72 27.00 -13.85 -14.70
N MET A 73 27.40 -14.32 -13.50
CA MET A 73 26.56 -14.23 -12.30
C MET A 73 26.25 -12.78 -11.93
N SER A 74 27.24 -11.89 -11.99
CA SER A 74 27.03 -10.46 -11.73
C SER A 74 26.06 -9.84 -12.74
N GLN A 75 26.16 -10.21 -14.01
CA GLN A 75 25.26 -9.71 -15.05
C GLN A 75 23.84 -10.23 -14.85
N PHE A 76 23.69 -11.52 -14.54
CA PHE A 76 22.39 -12.13 -14.23
C PHE A 76 21.72 -11.45 -13.03
N GLU A 77 22.47 -11.15 -11.97
CA GLU A 77 21.95 -10.41 -10.81
C GLU A 77 21.43 -9.02 -11.20
N ILE A 78 22.16 -8.29 -12.04
CA ILE A 78 21.74 -6.99 -12.56
C ILE A 78 20.45 -7.12 -13.37
N GLU A 79 20.38 -8.08 -14.29
CA GLU A 79 19.21 -8.30 -15.15
C GLU A 79 17.96 -8.67 -14.36
N VAL A 80 18.08 -9.57 -13.38
CA VAL A 80 16.98 -9.96 -12.51
C VAL A 80 16.48 -8.75 -11.72
N ASN A 81 17.38 -7.96 -11.13
CA ASN A 81 16.99 -6.77 -10.36
C ASN A 81 16.33 -5.70 -11.24
N GLN A 82 16.81 -5.50 -12.46
CA GLN A 82 16.20 -4.58 -13.42
C GLN A 82 14.81 -5.04 -13.85
N LYS A 83 14.66 -6.32 -14.19
CA LYS A 83 13.37 -6.88 -14.59
C LYS A 83 12.34 -6.80 -13.47
N ILE A 84 12.74 -7.14 -12.24
CA ILE A 84 11.90 -6.98 -11.05
C ILE A 84 11.47 -5.52 -10.89
N ALA A 85 12.41 -4.57 -10.98
CA ALA A 85 12.09 -3.15 -10.84
C ALA A 85 11.11 -2.64 -11.91
N LEU A 86 11.26 -3.10 -13.16
CA LEU A 86 10.35 -2.77 -14.27
C LEU A 86 8.95 -3.34 -14.05
N GLU A 87 8.83 -4.63 -13.72
CA GLU A 87 7.53 -5.27 -13.46
C GLU A 87 6.81 -4.60 -12.28
N PHE A 88 7.51 -4.25 -11.20
CA PHE A 88 6.92 -3.50 -10.10
C PHE A 88 6.45 -2.10 -10.50
N ALA A 89 7.17 -1.42 -11.39
CA ALA A 89 6.77 -0.11 -11.88
C ALA A 89 5.51 -0.20 -12.77
N GLU A 90 5.43 -1.20 -13.65
CA GLU A 90 4.28 -1.44 -14.51
C GLU A 90 3.02 -1.78 -13.68
N ILE A 91 3.13 -2.72 -12.75
CA ILE A 91 2.03 -3.10 -11.85
C ILE A 91 1.54 -1.89 -11.05
N LYS A 92 2.46 -1.02 -10.60
CA LYS A 92 2.09 0.20 -9.86
C LYS A 92 1.27 1.16 -10.72
N VAL A 93 1.66 1.36 -11.98
CA VAL A 93 0.94 2.24 -12.91
C VAL A 93 -0.45 1.67 -13.22
N GLU A 94 -0.54 0.36 -13.47
CA GLU A 94 -1.83 -0.31 -13.71
C GLU A 94 -2.77 -0.17 -12.52
N LEU A 95 -2.27 -0.42 -11.30
CA LEU A 95 -3.05 -0.28 -10.07
C LEU A 95 -3.55 1.16 -9.87
N GLN A 96 -2.70 2.15 -10.14
CA GLN A 96 -3.09 3.57 -10.07
C GLN A 96 -4.20 3.90 -11.08
N SER A 97 -4.12 3.36 -12.29
CA SER A 97 -5.15 3.55 -13.32
C SER A 97 -6.49 2.91 -12.92
N MET A 98 -6.45 1.70 -12.37
CA MET A 98 -7.64 1.01 -11.86
C MET A 98 -8.30 1.78 -10.71
N ILE A 99 -7.52 2.29 -9.76
CA ILE A 99 -8.02 3.10 -8.64
C ILE A 99 -8.67 4.39 -9.15
N ALA A 100 -8.00 5.11 -10.07
CA ALA A 100 -8.53 6.34 -10.63
C ALA A 100 -9.86 6.11 -11.37
N THR A 101 -9.94 5.02 -12.15
CA THR A 101 -11.16 4.65 -12.87
C THR A 101 -12.29 4.29 -11.91
N ALA A 102 -12.01 3.48 -10.89
CA ALA A 102 -13.01 3.10 -9.89
C ALA A 102 -13.53 4.31 -9.11
N LEU A 103 -12.65 5.24 -8.73
CA LEU A 103 -13.04 6.48 -8.05
C LEU A 103 -13.93 7.36 -8.94
N ALA A 104 -13.57 7.52 -10.22
CA ALA A 104 -14.37 8.29 -11.17
C ALA A 104 -15.76 7.69 -11.37
N GLN A 105 -15.86 6.36 -11.49
CA GLN A 105 -17.15 5.66 -11.60
C GLN A 105 -18.00 5.79 -10.34
N ALA A 106 -17.39 5.66 -9.15
CA ALA A 106 -18.08 5.83 -7.89
C ALA A 106 -18.65 7.24 -7.74
N ASN A 107 -17.85 8.27 -8.02
CA ASN A 107 -18.29 9.66 -7.98
C ASN A 107 -19.42 9.92 -8.98
N ALA A 108 -19.28 9.46 -10.23
CA ALA A 108 -20.33 9.62 -11.24
C ALA A 108 -21.66 8.97 -10.81
N TYR A 109 -21.63 7.79 -10.20
CA TYR A 109 -22.82 7.15 -9.67
C TYR A 109 -23.44 7.97 -8.52
N THR A 110 -22.61 8.42 -7.57
CA THR A 110 -23.07 9.25 -6.45
C THR A 110 -23.67 10.57 -6.93
N ASP A 111 -23.06 11.23 -7.90
CA ASP A 111 -23.54 12.50 -8.48
C ASP A 111 -24.90 12.32 -9.17
N VAL A 112 -25.09 11.22 -9.91
CA VAL A 112 -26.39 10.89 -10.53
C VAL A 112 -27.47 10.65 -9.48
N VAL A 113 -27.15 9.92 -8.41
CA VAL A 113 -28.12 9.67 -7.33
C VAL A 113 -28.45 10.96 -6.58
N ALA A 114 -27.46 11.81 -6.30
CA ALA A 114 -27.66 13.11 -5.67
C ALA A 114 -28.57 14.01 -6.51
N SER A 115 -28.29 14.12 -7.82
CA SER A 115 -29.13 14.89 -8.75
C SER A 115 -30.58 14.38 -8.76
N ARG A 116 -30.79 13.06 -8.82
CA ARG A 116 -32.14 12.50 -8.80
C ARG A 116 -32.89 12.82 -7.51
N LEU A 117 -32.20 12.76 -6.36
CA LEU A 117 -32.82 13.11 -5.08
C LEU A 117 -33.15 14.61 -5.01
N GLU A 118 -32.28 15.47 -5.53
CA GLU A 118 -32.56 16.91 -5.62
C GLU A 118 -33.78 17.18 -6.52
N ASP A 119 -33.88 16.50 -7.66
CA ASP A 119 -35.04 16.59 -8.56
C ASP A 119 -36.32 16.11 -7.87
N GLU A 120 -36.29 14.93 -7.22
CA GLU A 120 -37.44 14.39 -6.47
C GLU A 120 -37.87 15.31 -5.32
N ILE A 121 -36.93 15.92 -4.60
CA ILE A 121 -37.23 16.89 -3.54
C ILE A 121 -37.85 18.17 -4.12
N GLN A 122 -37.37 18.65 -5.26
CA GLN A 122 -37.95 19.81 -5.94
C GLN A 122 -39.37 19.53 -6.42
N GLU A 123 -39.63 18.33 -6.95
CA GLU A 123 -40.99 17.91 -7.33
C GLU A 123 -41.96 17.89 -6.13
N ILE A 124 -41.48 17.53 -4.94
CA ILE A 124 -42.28 17.51 -3.70
C ILE A 124 -42.66 18.94 -3.21
N SER A 125 -42.24 20.01 -3.90
CA SER A 125 -42.51 21.42 -3.57
C SER A 125 -43.79 21.66 -2.74
N VAL A 126 -43.56 22.11 -1.50
CA VAL A 126 -44.55 22.51 -0.50
C VAL A 126 -45.43 23.60 -1.11
N GLY A 127 -46.59 23.21 -1.64
CA GLY A 127 -47.50 24.10 -2.37
C GLY A 127 -48.28 23.42 -3.50
N GLN A 128 -47.80 22.29 -4.03
CA GLN A 128 -48.50 21.51 -5.08
C GLN A 128 -49.35 20.36 -4.52
N ILE A 129 -49.31 20.10 -3.21
CA ILE A 129 -50.16 19.08 -2.58
C ILE A 129 -51.60 19.56 -2.64
N SER A 130 -52.37 19.01 -3.57
CA SER A 130 -53.79 19.28 -3.69
C SER A 130 -54.59 18.31 -2.82
N LEU A 131 -55.42 18.85 -1.96
CA LEU A 131 -56.30 18.11 -1.06
C LEU A 131 -57.75 18.39 -1.42
N PHE A 132 -58.61 17.42 -1.15
CA PHE A 132 -60.04 17.64 -1.21
C PHE A 132 -60.44 18.60 -0.08
N ASP A 133 -61.01 19.74 -0.46
CA ASP A 133 -61.52 20.74 0.46
C ASP A 133 -62.97 20.43 0.85
N PRO A 134 -63.27 20.08 2.11
CA PRO A 134 -64.63 19.79 2.53
C PRO A 134 -65.53 21.04 2.61
N THR A 135 -64.96 22.25 2.56
CA THR A 135 -65.71 23.51 2.62
C THR A 135 -66.23 23.94 1.24
N THR A 136 -65.44 23.69 0.18
CA THR A 136 -65.77 24.07 -1.20
C THR A 136 -66.17 22.88 -2.07
N GLY A 137 -65.84 21.65 -1.67
CA GLY A 137 -66.11 20.41 -2.42
C GLY A 137 -65.19 20.20 -3.62
N LEU A 138 -64.11 20.97 -3.74
CA LEU A 138 -63.15 20.92 -4.85
C LEU A 138 -61.75 20.55 -4.35
N TYR A 139 -60.89 20.13 -5.27
CA TYR A 139 -59.47 19.94 -4.97
C TYR A 139 -58.75 21.28 -4.99
N SER A 140 -58.14 21.66 -3.86
CA SER A 140 -57.45 22.93 -3.66
C SER A 140 -56.05 22.70 -3.09
N PRO A 141 -55.10 23.65 -3.24
CA PRO A 141 -53.79 23.54 -2.60
C PRO A 141 -53.91 23.42 -1.08
N LEU A 142 -53.05 22.63 -0.44
CA LEU A 142 -53.06 22.35 1.01
C LEU A 142 -53.22 23.62 1.85
N GLN A 143 -52.48 24.69 1.54
CA GLN A 143 -52.58 25.95 2.28
C GLN A 143 -54.00 26.54 2.23
N VAL A 144 -54.62 26.53 1.05
CA VAL A 144 -55.99 27.02 0.85
C VAL A 144 -56.99 26.17 1.62
N VAL A 145 -56.82 24.85 1.63
CA VAL A 145 -57.70 23.95 2.40
C VAL A 145 -57.60 24.22 3.90
N VAL A 146 -56.38 24.40 4.42
CA VAL A 146 -56.15 24.73 5.83
C VAL A 146 -56.79 26.09 6.18
N ASP A 147 -56.60 27.10 5.34
CA ASP A 147 -57.18 28.44 5.54
C ASP A 147 -58.71 28.38 5.51
N ASN A 148 -59.30 27.64 4.58
CA ASN A 148 -60.75 27.46 4.48
C ASN A 148 -61.33 26.71 5.67
N LEU A 149 -60.66 25.65 6.15
CA LEU A 149 -61.05 24.93 7.36
C LEU A 149 -60.99 25.82 8.60
N TYR A 150 -59.95 26.64 8.73
CA TYR A 150 -59.84 27.61 9.81
C TYR A 150 -60.98 28.63 9.78
N ASN A 151 -61.29 29.17 8.59
CA ASN A 151 -62.38 30.13 8.41
C ASN A 151 -63.76 29.50 8.66
N LEU A 152 -63.97 28.22 8.30
CA LEU A 152 -65.22 27.52 8.60
C LEU A 152 -65.45 27.41 10.12
N GLY A 153 -64.39 27.19 10.91
CA GLY A 153 -64.48 27.14 12.37
C GLY A 153 -64.69 28.50 13.03
N ARG A 154 -64.47 29.60 12.30
CA ARG A 154 -64.58 30.99 12.77
C ARG A 154 -65.98 31.55 12.54
N THR A 155 -67.03 30.85 12.99
CA THR A 155 -68.44 31.26 12.77
C THR A 155 -68.87 32.45 13.63
N ASP A 156 -68.29 32.59 14.82
CA ASP A 156 -68.71 33.54 15.84
C ASP A 156 -67.74 34.73 15.96
N ALA A 157 -66.91 34.95 14.95
CA ALA A 157 -66.03 36.10 14.91
C ALA A 157 -66.80 37.39 14.68
N LEU A 158 -66.44 38.41 15.45
CA LEU A 158 -67.02 39.75 15.35
C LEU A 158 -66.29 40.55 14.28
N THR A 159 -67.03 41.15 13.35
CA THR A 159 -66.47 42.09 12.38
C THR A 159 -66.23 43.45 13.02
N ALA A 160 -65.33 44.27 12.44
CA ALA A 160 -65.08 45.62 12.95
C ALA A 160 -66.35 46.48 13.00
N SER A 161 -67.20 46.38 11.97
CA SER A 161 -68.48 47.11 11.93
C SER A 161 -69.47 46.64 13.00
N GLU A 162 -69.51 45.33 13.30
CA GLU A 162 -70.35 44.79 14.38
C GLU A 162 -69.81 45.21 15.75
N TYR A 163 -68.49 45.23 15.94
CA TYR A 163 -67.85 45.74 17.15
C TYR A 163 -68.14 47.22 17.39
N ASP A 164 -67.98 48.06 16.36
CA ASP A 164 -68.29 49.49 16.43
C ASP A 164 -69.77 49.74 16.80
N ALA A 165 -70.68 48.86 16.37
CA ALA A 165 -72.10 48.95 16.69
C ALA A 165 -72.44 48.60 18.16
N LEU A 166 -71.54 47.92 18.89
CA LEU A 166 -71.73 47.63 20.31
C LEU A 166 -71.50 48.86 21.21
N ASP A 167 -70.85 49.91 20.69
CA ASP A 167 -70.56 51.18 21.39
C ASP A 167 -69.96 50.98 22.80
N LEU A 168 -69.08 49.99 22.93
CA LEU A 168 -68.44 49.63 24.20
C LEU A 168 -67.37 50.66 24.57
N THR A 169 -67.44 51.18 25.79
CA THR A 169 -66.32 51.93 26.37
C THR A 169 -65.17 50.98 26.70
N ALA A 170 -63.94 51.51 26.75
CA ALA A 170 -62.76 50.72 27.14
C ALA A 170 -62.96 49.97 28.47
N THR A 171 -63.58 50.60 29.47
CA THR A 171 -63.88 49.98 30.75
C THR A 171 -64.87 48.81 30.62
N GLN A 172 -65.87 48.92 29.75
CA GLN A 172 -66.82 47.83 29.51
C GLN A 172 -66.17 46.68 28.76
N TYR A 173 -65.32 46.96 27.78
CA TYR A 173 -64.59 45.94 27.04
C TYR A 173 -63.58 45.19 27.92
N ASP A 174 -62.80 45.92 28.74
CA ASP A 174 -61.81 45.31 29.65
C ASP A 174 -62.47 44.39 30.68
N ALA A 175 -63.72 44.65 31.09
CA ALA A 175 -64.46 43.83 32.04
C ALA A 175 -64.80 42.41 31.51
N PHE A 176 -64.75 42.18 30.19
CA PHE A 176 -64.94 40.85 29.61
C PHE A 176 -63.68 39.98 29.67
N GLU A 177 -62.51 40.54 30.02
CA GLU A 177 -61.23 39.83 30.18
C GLU A 177 -60.87 38.90 29.01
N LEU A 178 -61.20 39.31 27.78
CA LEU A 178 -61.03 38.48 26.60
C LEU A 178 -59.57 38.38 26.16
N THR A 179 -59.12 37.15 25.87
CA THR A 179 -57.90 36.95 25.09
C THR A 179 -58.14 37.23 23.62
N ALA A 180 -57.09 37.58 22.87
CA ALA A 180 -57.19 37.78 21.43
C ALA A 180 -57.79 36.55 20.71
N TYR A 181 -57.47 35.33 21.15
CA TYR A 181 -58.05 34.09 20.60
C TYR A 181 -59.56 33.99 20.83
N MET A 182 -60.03 34.38 22.02
CA MET A 182 -61.46 34.37 22.36
C MET A 182 -62.22 35.41 21.54
N TYR A 183 -61.66 36.61 21.39
CA TYR A 183 -62.21 37.65 20.54
C TYR A 183 -62.29 37.20 19.07
N ASP A 184 -61.20 36.63 18.55
CA ASP A 184 -61.11 36.25 17.15
C ASP A 184 -62.04 35.11 16.76
N ASN A 185 -62.30 34.13 17.63
CA ASN A 185 -63.14 32.98 17.29
C ASN A 185 -64.59 33.13 17.75
N ASN A 186 -64.82 33.79 18.89
CA ASN A 186 -66.10 33.81 19.61
C ASN A 186 -66.58 35.23 19.96
N GLY A 187 -66.03 36.27 19.32
CA GLY A 187 -66.29 37.67 19.66
C GLY A 187 -67.78 38.05 19.69
N LYS A 188 -68.61 37.47 18.81
CA LYS A 188 -70.07 37.67 18.81
C LYS A 188 -70.70 37.14 20.09
N THR A 189 -70.53 35.86 20.35
CA THR A 189 -71.10 35.19 21.52
C THR A 189 -70.63 35.82 22.84
N LEU A 190 -69.38 36.29 22.91
CA LEU A 190 -68.80 36.83 24.13
C LEU A 190 -69.11 38.30 24.38
N LEU A 191 -69.48 39.08 23.35
CA LEU A 191 -69.71 40.52 23.46
C LEU A 191 -71.14 40.96 23.13
N GLU A 192 -71.90 40.17 22.37
CA GLU A 192 -73.30 40.48 21.99
C GLU A 192 -74.32 39.95 23.02
N GLU A 193 -74.04 38.84 23.71
CA GLU A 193 -74.95 38.35 24.75
C GLU A 193 -74.65 39.00 26.11
N PRO A 194 -75.60 39.72 26.72
CA PRO A 194 -75.39 40.30 28.04
C PRO A 194 -75.24 39.17 29.06
N VAL A 195 -74.13 39.16 29.79
CA VAL A 195 -73.99 38.37 31.02
C VAL A 195 -75.16 38.76 31.92
N SER A 196 -76.13 37.87 32.08
CA SER A 196 -77.23 38.07 33.02
C SER A 196 -76.65 38.27 34.41
N ALA A 197 -76.91 39.45 34.98
CA ALA A 197 -76.57 39.82 36.35
C ALA A 197 -77.27 38.92 37.39
#